data_AF-A0A5B9DEL9-F1
#
_entry.id   AF-A0A5B9DEL9-F1
#
_cell.length_a   1.000
_cell.length_b   1.000
_cell.length_c   1.000
_cell.angle_alpha   90.00
_cell.angle_beta   90.00
_cell.angle_gamma   90.00
#
_symmetry.space_group_name_H-M   'P 1'
#
loop_
_entity.id
_entity.type
_entity.pdbx_description
1 polymer ?
#
loop_
_entity_poly.entity_id
_entity_poly.type
_entity_poly.pdbx_seq_one_letter_code
_entity_poly.pdbx_strand_id
1 'polypeptide(L)'
;MVFSRKLTKKEIEILLKLQEFIKQAHAESSSHDFAHVLSVLRYAIQIGKDIKESVDPFVVCAGALLHDIGKTNSVFSHIHGLFGGSLAEEFLDGLKINSKLTEKICRVVIRHTPTSMIPPESAEEMIVFDADTMDRLGLMGLLRGFIGKEGSMGEILNKYMDKRLDDYSKLHYDVSKRIGDAKNQEMEFFIELIQDRLNNRMKSIEHIFKSEGLHQED
;
A
#
# COMPACT_ATOMS: atom_id res chain seq x y z
N MET A 1 17.48 15.73 5.77
CA MET A 1 17.85 16.81 4.82
C MET A 1 16.57 17.19 4.10
N VAL A 2 16.23 18.47 4.07
CA VAL A 2 14.89 18.95 3.66
C VAL A 2 14.73 18.80 2.14
N PHE A 3 13.52 18.49 1.67
CA PHE A 3 13.10 18.49 0.26
C PHE A 3 13.82 19.51 -0.63
N SER A 4 13.94 19.22 -1.93
CA SER A 4 14.64 20.04 -2.93
C SER A 4 14.25 21.52 -2.95
N ARG A 5 13.01 21.83 -2.53
CA ARG A 5 12.46 23.18 -2.45
C ARG A 5 11.31 23.23 -1.45
N LYS A 6 10.80 24.43 -1.16
CA LYS A 6 9.52 24.61 -0.47
C LYS A 6 8.36 24.56 -1.48
N LEU A 7 7.21 24.09 -1.02
CA LEU A 7 5.96 24.19 -1.79
C LEU A 7 5.56 25.66 -1.94
N THR A 8 5.10 26.02 -3.12
CA THR A 8 4.48 27.31 -3.40
C THR A 8 3.06 27.35 -2.84
N LYS A 9 2.49 28.55 -2.65
CA LYS A 9 1.09 28.70 -2.21
C LYS A 9 0.11 27.97 -3.15
N LYS A 10 0.32 28.10 -4.46
CA LYS A 10 -0.50 27.43 -5.48
C LYS A 10 -0.44 25.91 -5.36
N GLU A 11 0.73 25.34 -5.11
CA GLU A 11 0.88 23.89 -4.93
C GLU A 11 0.22 23.40 -3.65
N ILE A 12 0.29 24.16 -2.55
CA ILE A 12 -0.44 23.84 -1.32
C ILE A 12 -1.95 23.83 -1.57
N GLU A 13 -2.47 24.84 -2.27
CA GLU A 13 -3.90 24.89 -2.65
C GLU A 13 -4.30 23.69 -3.52
N ILE A 14 -3.43 23.26 -4.44
CA ILE A 14 -3.67 22.08 -5.27
C ILE A 14 -3.68 20.80 -4.43
N LEU A 15 -2.71 20.63 -3.51
CA LEU A 15 -2.67 19.46 -2.63
C LEU A 15 -3.91 19.36 -1.73
N LEU A 16 -4.42 20.50 -1.24
CA LEU A 16 -5.68 20.53 -0.47
C LEU A 16 -6.89 20.14 -1.34
N LYS A 17 -6.94 20.60 -2.60
CA LYS A 17 -7.98 20.18 -3.55
C LYS A 17 -7.90 18.69 -3.87
N LEU A 18 -6.69 18.16 -4.09
CA LEU A 18 -6.44 16.74 -4.30
C LEU A 18 -6.92 15.92 -3.09
N GLN A 19 -6.53 16.33 -1.88
CA GLN A 19 -6.94 15.65 -0.66
C GLN A 19 -8.47 15.52 -0.58
N GLU A 20 -9.20 16.60 -0.87
CA GLU A 20 -10.66 16.57 -0.74
C GLU A 20 -11.35 15.82 -1.89
N PHE A 21 -10.79 15.87 -3.10
CA PHE A 21 -11.22 15.01 -4.20
C PHE A 21 -11.04 13.52 -3.87
N ILE A 22 -9.87 13.13 -3.36
CA ILE A 22 -9.58 11.73 -3.02
C ILE A 22 -10.46 11.25 -1.86
N LYS A 23 -10.69 12.10 -0.86
CA LYS A 23 -11.61 11.80 0.23
C LYS A 23 -13.02 11.49 -0.27
N GLN A 24 -13.53 12.28 -1.22
CA GLN A 24 -14.84 12.06 -1.84
C GLN A 24 -14.86 10.77 -2.66
N ALA A 25 -13.86 10.57 -3.52
CA ALA A 25 -13.76 9.39 -4.37
C ALA A 25 -13.70 8.08 -3.56
N HIS A 26 -12.98 8.08 -2.43
CA HIS A 26 -12.93 6.92 -1.54
C HIS A 26 -14.20 6.72 -0.71
N ALA A 27 -14.90 7.80 -0.33
CA ALA A 27 -16.18 7.70 0.39
C ALA A 27 -17.28 7.05 -0.45
N GLU A 28 -17.23 7.20 -1.77
CA GLU A 28 -18.15 6.56 -2.72
C GLU A 28 -17.75 5.11 -3.04
N SER A 29 -16.53 4.71 -2.71
CA SER A 29 -16.03 3.35 -2.91
C SER A 29 -16.25 2.48 -1.67
N SER A 30 -16.72 1.25 -1.85
CA SER A 30 -16.87 0.28 -0.76
C SER A 30 -15.55 -0.38 -0.34
N SER A 31 -14.45 -0.11 -1.05
CA SER A 31 -13.28 -0.99 -1.06
C SER A 31 -12.02 -0.47 -0.36
N HIS A 32 -11.83 0.84 -0.08
CA HIS A 32 -10.56 1.30 0.53
C HIS A 32 -10.70 2.57 1.38
N ASP A 33 -10.02 2.57 2.53
CA ASP A 33 -10.10 3.63 3.55
C ASP A 33 -9.21 4.84 3.22
N PHE A 34 -9.80 6.04 3.18
CA PHE A 34 -9.07 7.30 3.02
C PHE A 34 -7.97 7.50 4.09
N ALA A 35 -8.11 6.92 5.28
CA ALA A 35 -7.07 6.96 6.31
C ALA A 35 -5.78 6.23 5.90
N HIS A 36 -5.86 5.22 5.02
CA HIS A 36 -4.68 4.59 4.42
C HIS A 36 -3.92 5.61 3.57
N VAL A 37 -4.60 6.35 2.69
CA VAL A 37 -3.98 7.38 1.85
C VAL A 37 -3.26 8.43 2.69
N LEU A 38 -3.88 8.91 3.76
CA LEU A 38 -3.24 9.88 4.66
C LEU A 38 -2.04 9.30 5.41
N SER A 39 -2.07 8.01 5.77
CA SER A 39 -0.95 7.32 6.40
C SER A 39 0.22 7.18 5.43
N VAL A 40 -0.05 6.82 4.17
CA VAL A 40 0.94 6.77 3.09
C VAL A 40 1.54 8.17 2.86
N LEU A 41 0.73 9.21 2.76
CA LEU A 41 1.21 10.59 2.63
C LEU A 41 2.15 10.98 3.79
N ARG A 42 1.78 10.64 5.02
CA ARG A 42 2.61 10.91 6.20
C ARG A 42 3.98 10.22 6.09
N TYR A 43 4.01 8.93 5.74
CA TYR A 43 5.27 8.21 5.59
C TYR A 43 6.09 8.73 4.42
N ALA A 44 5.47 9.01 3.28
CA ALA A 44 6.15 9.56 2.11
C ALA A 44 6.83 10.91 2.45
N ILE A 45 6.15 11.77 3.20
CA ILE A 45 6.73 13.03 3.70
C ILE A 45 7.90 12.77 4.66
N GLN A 46 7.78 11.79 5.55
CA GLN A 46 8.83 11.45 6.51
C GLN A 46 10.08 10.90 5.82
N ILE A 47 9.92 9.93 4.92
CA ILE A 47 11.00 9.34 4.13
C ILE A 47 11.67 10.42 3.29
N GLY A 48 10.89 11.22 2.54
CA GLY A 48 11.43 12.28 1.68
C GLY A 48 12.24 13.37 2.42
N LYS A 49 12.03 13.54 3.74
CA LYS A 49 12.82 14.46 4.59
C LYS A 49 14.10 13.84 5.14
N ASP A 50 14.21 12.52 5.12
CA ASP A 50 15.29 11.79 5.77
C ASP A 50 16.30 11.17 4.79
N ILE A 51 15.95 11.07 3.51
CA ILE A 51 16.88 10.59 2.48
C ILE A 51 17.85 11.68 2.02
N LYS A 52 18.93 11.25 1.33
CA LYS A 52 19.99 12.14 0.82
C LYS A 52 19.66 12.74 -0.55
N GLU A 53 18.78 12.09 -1.30
CA GLU A 53 18.44 12.47 -2.66
C GLU A 53 17.61 13.76 -2.69
N SER A 54 17.78 14.55 -3.75
CA SER A 54 17.01 15.77 -3.95
C SER A 54 15.65 15.43 -4.55
N VAL A 55 14.60 15.56 -3.74
CA VAL A 55 13.24 15.13 -4.12
C VAL A 55 12.27 16.31 -4.19
N ASP A 56 11.42 16.33 -5.20
CA ASP A 56 10.36 17.34 -5.30
C ASP A 56 9.19 17.02 -4.34
N PRO A 57 8.93 17.86 -3.33
CA PRO A 57 7.88 17.60 -2.35
C PRO A 57 6.48 17.56 -2.97
N PHE A 58 6.24 18.36 -4.01
CA PHE A 58 4.94 18.41 -4.66
C PHE A 58 4.62 17.08 -5.35
N VAL A 59 5.61 16.52 -6.07
CA VAL A 59 5.46 15.23 -6.75
C VAL A 59 5.21 14.11 -5.75
N VAL A 60 5.96 14.06 -4.64
CA VAL A 60 5.77 13.05 -3.59
C VAL A 60 4.38 13.16 -2.97
N CYS A 61 3.96 14.36 -2.58
CA CYS A 61 2.68 14.53 -1.89
C CYS A 61 1.49 14.28 -2.81
N ALA A 62 1.53 14.77 -4.05
CA ALA A 62 0.48 14.53 -5.03
C ALA A 62 0.42 13.05 -5.42
N GLY A 63 1.57 12.42 -5.69
CA GLY A 63 1.65 10.99 -5.99
C GLY A 63 1.13 10.11 -4.86
N ALA A 64 1.48 10.42 -3.60
CA ALA A 64 0.96 9.69 -2.44
C ALA A 64 -0.56 9.87 -2.25
N LEU A 65 -1.12 11.06 -2.51
CA LEU A 65 -2.57 11.28 -2.47
C LEU A 65 -3.30 10.50 -3.57
N LEU A 66 -2.70 10.40 -4.76
CA LEU A 66 -3.32 9.80 -5.94
C LEU A 66 -3.05 8.30 -6.11
N HIS A 67 -2.11 7.70 -5.36
CA HIS A 67 -1.58 6.36 -5.66
C HIS A 67 -2.68 5.30 -5.85
N ASP A 68 -3.73 5.38 -5.03
CA ASP A 68 -4.82 4.40 -4.98
C ASP A 68 -6.09 4.83 -5.71
N ILE A 69 -6.08 5.96 -6.44
CA ILE A 69 -7.29 6.47 -7.12
C ILE A 69 -7.88 5.44 -8.10
N GLY A 70 -7.04 4.61 -8.72
CA GLY A 70 -7.48 3.54 -9.61
C GLY A 70 -8.29 2.43 -8.90
N LYS A 71 -8.18 2.28 -7.57
CA LYS A 71 -8.94 1.30 -6.80
C LYS A 71 -10.41 1.70 -6.60
N THR A 72 -10.75 2.96 -6.82
CA THR A 72 -12.15 3.45 -6.75
C THR A 72 -13.03 2.87 -7.85
N ASN A 73 -12.42 2.34 -8.92
CA ASN A 73 -13.11 1.62 -9.98
C ASN A 73 -13.03 0.11 -9.76
N SER A 74 -14.17 -0.53 -9.49
CA SER A 74 -14.24 -1.98 -9.20
C SER A 74 -13.75 -2.85 -10.36
N VAL A 75 -14.03 -2.44 -11.61
CA VAL A 75 -13.66 -3.18 -12.82
C VAL A 75 -12.15 -3.19 -13.03
N PHE A 76 -11.49 -2.04 -12.86
CA PHE A 76 -10.05 -1.89 -13.13
C PHE A 76 -9.15 -1.92 -11.89
N SER A 77 -9.72 -2.20 -10.71
CA SER A 77 -8.99 -2.27 -9.42
C SER A 77 -7.78 -3.21 -9.45
N HIS A 78 -7.83 -4.29 -10.23
CA HIS A 78 -6.74 -5.25 -10.39
C HIS A 78 -5.49 -4.67 -11.09
N ILE A 79 -5.64 -3.58 -11.85
CA ILE A 79 -4.56 -2.80 -12.49
C ILE A 79 -4.53 -1.34 -12.00
N HIS A 80 -4.90 -1.11 -10.73
CA HIS A 80 -5.09 0.24 -10.17
C HIS A 80 -3.92 1.21 -10.37
N GLY A 81 -2.66 0.75 -10.40
CA GLY A 81 -1.53 1.63 -10.69
C GLY A 81 -1.59 2.20 -12.12
N LEU A 82 -1.80 1.33 -13.13
CA LEU A 82 -1.90 1.75 -14.54
C LEU A 82 -3.14 2.62 -14.77
N PHE A 83 -4.31 2.15 -14.33
CA PHE A 83 -5.57 2.89 -14.50
C PHE A 83 -5.57 4.19 -13.69
N GLY A 84 -5.02 4.16 -12.48
CA GLY A 84 -4.86 5.34 -11.63
C GLY A 84 -3.95 6.38 -12.24
N GLY A 85 -2.92 5.98 -13.01
CA GLY A 85 -2.07 6.89 -13.78
C GLY A 85 -2.87 7.70 -14.78
N SER A 86 -3.79 7.09 -15.52
CA SER A 86 -4.67 7.77 -16.48
C SER A 86 -5.65 8.72 -15.78
N LEU A 87 -6.25 8.31 -14.66
CA LEU A 87 -7.12 9.19 -13.86
C LEU A 87 -6.37 10.38 -13.27
N ALA A 88 -5.14 10.15 -12.81
CA ALA A 88 -4.28 11.20 -12.29
C ALA A 88 -3.95 12.22 -13.38
N GLU A 89 -3.61 11.77 -14.59
CA GLU A 89 -3.34 12.66 -15.74
C GLU A 89 -4.54 13.56 -16.05
N GLU A 90 -5.73 12.97 -16.22
CA GLU A 90 -6.97 13.70 -16.51
C GLU A 90 -7.26 14.77 -15.45
N PHE A 91 -7.14 14.42 -14.17
CA PHE A 91 -7.39 15.33 -13.07
C PHE A 91 -6.37 16.48 -13.01
N LEU A 92 -5.07 16.17 -13.15
CA LEU A 92 -3.98 17.14 -13.06
C LEU A 92 -3.99 18.11 -14.25
N ASP A 93 -4.37 17.64 -15.43
CA ASP A 93 -4.55 18.47 -16.63
C ASP A 93 -5.71 19.47 -16.45
N GLY A 94 -6.82 19.04 -15.84
CA GLY A 94 -7.91 19.92 -15.44
C GLY A 94 -7.48 21.05 -14.50
N LEU A 95 -6.44 20.81 -13.68
CA LEU A 95 -5.84 21.81 -12.79
C LEU A 95 -4.75 22.67 -13.45
N LYS A 96 -4.46 22.48 -14.74
CA LYS A 96 -3.45 23.20 -15.51
C LYS A 96 -2.06 23.14 -14.85
N ILE A 97 -1.69 21.95 -14.38
CA ILE A 97 -0.36 21.67 -13.84
C ILE A 97 0.64 21.57 -15.00
N ASN A 98 1.91 21.88 -14.73
CA ASN A 98 2.96 21.75 -15.74
C ASN A 98 3.10 20.29 -16.19
N SER A 99 3.17 20.04 -17.49
CA SER A 99 3.22 18.69 -18.07
C SER A 99 4.36 17.82 -17.51
N LYS A 100 5.53 18.39 -17.22
CA LYS A 100 6.64 17.63 -16.61
C LYS A 100 6.35 17.20 -15.18
N LEU A 101 5.59 18.00 -14.42
CA LEU A 101 5.15 17.62 -13.08
C LEU A 101 4.03 16.58 -13.15
N THR A 102 3.07 16.75 -14.07
CA THR A 102 2.02 15.76 -14.34
C THR A 102 2.63 14.40 -14.66
N GLU A 103 3.56 14.34 -15.62
CA GLU A 103 4.25 13.09 -16.02
C GLU A 103 4.91 12.41 -14.82
N LYS A 104 5.65 13.16 -13.98
CA LYS A 104 6.30 12.63 -12.78
C LYS A 104 5.28 12.07 -11.78
N ILE A 105 4.19 12.78 -11.53
CA ILE A 105 3.14 12.33 -10.61
C ILE A 105 2.47 11.06 -11.14
N CYS A 106 2.12 11.01 -12.43
CA CYS A 106 1.55 9.82 -13.06
C CYS A 106 2.50 8.62 -12.97
N ARG A 107 3.81 8.82 -13.18
CA ARG A 107 4.80 7.75 -12.98
C ARG A 107 4.82 7.21 -11.55
N VAL A 108 4.72 8.09 -10.55
CA VAL A 108 4.61 7.67 -9.14
C VAL A 108 3.36 6.80 -8.94
N VAL A 109 2.20 7.24 -9.43
CA VAL A 109 0.95 6.47 -9.33
C VAL A 109 1.05 5.13 -10.07
N ILE A 110 1.69 5.08 -11.24
CA ILE A 110 1.84 3.85 -12.00
C ILE A 110 2.77 2.86 -11.29
N ARG A 111 3.89 3.34 -10.72
CA ARG A 111 5.00 2.51 -10.25
C ARG A 111 5.01 2.25 -8.74
N HIS A 112 4.07 2.80 -7.97
CA HIS A 112 4.01 2.57 -6.52
C HIS A 112 3.65 1.12 -6.13
N THR A 113 3.14 0.32 -7.06
CA THR A 113 2.57 -1.01 -6.77
C THR A 113 3.23 -2.11 -7.59
N PRO A 114 3.55 -3.27 -7.00
CA PRO A 114 4.05 -4.43 -7.74
C PRO A 114 3.08 -4.95 -8.81
N THR A 115 1.77 -4.67 -8.69
CA THR A 115 0.77 -5.16 -9.65
C THR A 115 0.94 -4.55 -11.04
N SER A 116 1.57 -3.38 -11.13
CA SER A 116 1.87 -2.76 -12.43
C SER A 116 2.98 -3.48 -13.18
N MET A 117 3.77 -4.35 -12.53
CA MET A 117 4.96 -5.01 -13.09
C MET A 117 5.99 -4.02 -13.68
N ILE A 118 5.97 -2.77 -13.19
CA ILE A 118 6.91 -1.72 -13.58
C ILE A 118 7.53 -1.19 -12.28
N PRO A 119 8.82 -1.45 -12.02
CA PRO A 119 9.46 -1.06 -10.77
C PRO A 119 9.64 0.47 -10.67
N PRO A 120 9.71 1.03 -9.45
CA PRO A 120 10.07 2.43 -9.26
C PRO A 120 11.53 2.68 -9.68
N GLU A 121 11.78 3.80 -10.36
CA GLU A 121 13.09 4.22 -10.86
C GLU A 121 13.58 5.51 -10.21
N SER A 122 12.66 6.44 -9.94
CA SER A 122 13.01 7.74 -9.33
C SER A 122 12.88 7.72 -7.82
N ALA A 123 13.54 8.69 -7.17
CA ALA A 123 13.46 8.88 -5.73
C ALA A 123 12.00 9.04 -5.26
N GLU A 124 11.23 9.87 -5.96
CA GLU A 124 9.80 10.10 -5.71
C GLU A 124 8.98 8.80 -5.81
N GLU A 125 9.24 7.97 -6.82
CA GLU A 125 8.56 6.69 -7.03
C GLU A 125 8.88 5.71 -5.89
N MET A 126 10.16 5.58 -5.52
CA MET A 126 10.61 4.70 -4.44
C MET A 126 10.07 5.14 -3.07
N ILE A 127 9.99 6.45 -2.82
CA ILE A 127 9.43 7.00 -1.57
C ILE A 127 7.97 6.57 -1.41
N VAL A 128 7.14 6.74 -2.45
CA VAL A 128 5.71 6.41 -2.36
C VAL A 128 5.51 4.90 -2.33
N PHE A 129 6.32 4.13 -3.07
CA PHE A 129 6.34 2.67 -2.96
C PHE A 129 6.65 2.20 -1.54
N ASP A 130 7.70 2.74 -0.91
CA ASP A 130 8.08 2.41 0.46
C ASP A 130 6.99 2.80 1.46
N ALA A 131 6.41 3.99 1.28
CA ALA A 131 5.34 4.50 2.14
C ALA A 131 4.08 3.63 2.09
N ASP A 132 3.63 3.21 0.91
CA ASP A 132 2.52 2.25 0.74
C ASP A 132 2.88 0.90 1.36
N THR A 133 4.07 0.39 1.07
CA THR A 133 4.55 -0.89 1.59
C THR A 133 4.58 -0.90 3.12
N MET A 134 5.07 0.18 3.75
CA MET A 134 5.09 0.33 5.21
C MET A 134 3.69 0.38 5.84
N ASP A 135 2.68 0.95 5.16
CA ASP A 135 1.32 0.95 5.68
C ASP A 135 0.64 -0.43 5.58
N ARG A 136 1.14 -1.29 4.69
CA ARG A 136 0.77 -2.70 4.60
C ARG A 136 1.40 -3.55 5.71
N LEU A 137 2.42 -3.05 6.41
CA LEU A 137 3.01 -3.69 7.60
C LEU A 137 2.19 -3.43 8.87
N GLY A 138 2.37 -4.31 9.85
CA GLY A 138 1.66 -4.31 11.12
C GLY A 138 0.25 -4.89 11.04
N LEU A 139 -0.44 -4.95 12.18
CA LEU A 139 -1.74 -5.61 12.31
C LEU A 139 -2.80 -4.99 11.40
N MET A 140 -2.87 -3.66 11.35
CA MET A 140 -3.87 -2.96 10.54
C MET A 140 -3.69 -3.21 9.04
N GLY A 141 -2.45 -3.23 8.56
CA GLY A 141 -2.13 -3.55 7.17
C GLY A 141 -2.44 -5.00 6.81
N LEU A 142 -2.17 -5.92 7.74
CA LEU A 142 -2.52 -7.34 7.62
C LEU A 142 -4.05 -7.53 7.52
N LEU A 143 -4.83 -6.95 8.46
CA LEU A 143 -6.30 -7.02 8.45
C LEU A 143 -6.91 -6.44 7.18
N ARG A 144 -6.39 -5.29 6.70
CA ARG A 144 -6.83 -4.67 5.44
C ARG A 144 -6.64 -5.60 4.23
N GLY A 145 -5.62 -6.47 4.26
CA GLY A 145 -5.39 -7.48 3.23
C GLY A 145 -6.42 -8.61 3.21
N PHE A 146 -7.06 -8.89 4.35
CA PHE A 146 -8.05 -9.97 4.50
C PHE A 146 -9.48 -9.53 4.20
N ILE A 147 -9.82 -8.26 4.46
CA ILE A 147 -11.17 -7.74 4.23
C ILE A 147 -11.53 -7.87 2.74
N GLY A 148 -12.73 -8.39 2.46
CA GLY A 148 -13.28 -8.53 1.10
C GLY A 148 -12.71 -9.71 0.29
N LYS A 149 -12.03 -10.66 0.94
CA LYS A 149 -11.57 -11.90 0.28
C LYS A 149 -12.58 -13.03 0.42
N GLU A 150 -12.80 -13.74 -0.68
CA GLU A 150 -13.69 -14.90 -0.76
C GLU A 150 -12.86 -16.19 -0.94
N GLY A 151 -13.29 -17.29 -0.31
CA GLY A 151 -12.60 -18.58 -0.34
C GLY A 151 -12.36 -19.18 1.05
N SER A 152 -11.61 -20.27 1.11
CA SER A 152 -11.31 -20.94 2.38
C SER A 152 -10.36 -20.10 3.23
N MET A 153 -10.62 -20.03 4.54
CA MET A 153 -9.82 -19.24 5.47
C MET A 153 -8.33 -19.63 5.42
N GLY A 154 -8.00 -20.93 5.40
CA GLY A 154 -6.61 -21.40 5.39
C GLY A 154 -5.84 -20.97 4.14
N GLU A 155 -6.44 -21.12 2.95
CA GLU A 155 -5.79 -20.75 1.68
C GLU A 155 -5.61 -19.23 1.57
N ILE A 156 -6.63 -18.45 1.96
CA ILE A 156 -6.54 -16.99 2.00
C ILE A 156 -5.40 -16.59 2.93
N LEU A 157 -5.43 -17.06 4.18
CA LEU A 157 -4.43 -16.70 5.19
C LEU A 157 -3.02 -17.02 4.69
N ASN A 158 -2.74 -18.26 4.26
CA ASN A 158 -1.41 -18.65 3.80
C ASN A 158 -0.94 -17.79 2.62
N LYS A 159 -1.76 -17.63 1.57
CA LYS A 159 -1.39 -16.85 0.39
C LYS A 159 -1.08 -15.39 0.72
N TYR A 160 -1.87 -14.76 1.60
CA TYR A 160 -1.65 -13.37 1.98
C TYR A 160 -0.46 -13.22 2.92
N MET A 161 -0.33 -14.11 3.91
CA MET A 161 0.75 -14.06 4.90
C MET A 161 2.12 -14.24 4.23
N ASP A 162 2.26 -15.20 3.32
CA ASP A 162 3.50 -15.41 2.57
C ASP A 162 3.89 -14.16 1.76
N LYS A 163 2.90 -13.52 1.13
CA LYS A 163 3.13 -12.27 0.38
C LYS A 163 3.56 -11.12 1.30
N ARG A 164 3.02 -11.05 2.53
CA ARG A 164 3.32 -9.98 3.50
C ARG A 164 4.70 -10.12 4.13
N LEU A 165 5.19 -11.33 4.36
CA LEU A 165 6.53 -11.56 4.90
C LEU A 165 7.64 -11.00 3.98
N ASP A 166 7.37 -10.94 2.68
CA ASP A 166 8.30 -10.36 1.71
C ASP A 166 8.06 -8.85 1.46
N ASP A 167 7.12 -8.18 2.14
CA ASP A 167 6.91 -6.73 1.92
C ASP A 167 8.06 -5.90 2.51
N TYR A 168 8.60 -6.27 3.68
CA TYR A 168 9.69 -5.52 4.33
C TYR A 168 11.01 -5.56 3.54
N SER A 169 11.32 -6.70 2.90
CA SER A 169 12.53 -6.88 2.09
C SER A 169 12.56 -5.93 0.87
N LYS A 170 11.38 -5.50 0.39
CA LYS A 170 11.21 -4.62 -0.78
C LYS A 170 11.40 -3.13 -0.49
N LEU A 171 11.58 -2.74 0.78
CA LEU A 171 11.80 -1.35 1.14
C LEU A 171 13.15 -0.85 0.59
N HIS A 172 13.12 0.26 -0.13
CA HIS A 172 14.25 0.83 -0.85
C HIS A 172 15.21 1.58 0.07
N TYR A 173 14.70 2.30 1.08
CA TYR A 173 15.52 3.13 1.96
C TYR A 173 15.68 2.55 3.37
N ASP A 174 16.86 2.77 3.97
CA ASP A 174 17.14 2.41 5.36
C ASP A 174 16.21 3.13 6.35
N VAL A 175 15.81 4.37 6.05
CA VAL A 175 14.83 5.09 6.87
C VAL A 175 13.47 4.40 6.83
N SER A 176 13.04 3.89 5.68
CA SER A 176 11.79 3.15 5.55
C SER A 176 11.82 1.88 6.39
N LYS A 177 12.93 1.12 6.33
CA LYS A 177 13.15 -0.07 7.17
C LYS A 177 13.10 0.28 8.66
N ARG A 178 13.82 1.32 9.07
CA ARG A 178 13.83 1.78 10.47
C ARG A 178 12.46 2.21 10.98
N ILE A 179 11.65 2.90 10.17
CA ILE A 179 10.29 3.31 10.55
C ILE A 179 9.35 2.10 10.57
N GLY A 180 9.49 1.20 9.60
CA GLY A 180 8.67 0.00 9.44
C GLY A 180 9.01 -1.14 10.41
N ASP A 181 10.15 -1.10 11.08
CA ASP A 181 10.70 -2.23 11.84
C ASP A 181 9.75 -2.77 12.91
N ALA A 182 9.25 -1.89 13.77
CA ALA A 182 8.30 -2.27 14.82
C ALA A 182 6.98 -2.84 14.23
N LYS A 183 6.53 -2.30 13.09
CA LYS A 183 5.34 -2.81 12.39
C LYS A 183 5.59 -4.16 11.73
N ASN A 184 6.79 -4.39 11.22
CA ASN A 184 7.16 -5.67 10.64
C ASN A 184 7.21 -6.76 11.73
N GLN A 185 7.87 -6.47 12.85
CA GLN A 185 7.91 -7.38 14.01
C GLN A 185 6.50 -7.68 14.55
N GLU A 186 5.65 -6.66 14.66
CA GLU A 186 4.24 -6.85 15.03
C GLU A 186 3.53 -7.79 14.04
N MET A 187 3.70 -7.57 12.73
CA MET A 187 3.07 -8.38 11.69
C MET A 187 3.56 -9.83 11.72
N GLU A 188 4.87 -10.06 11.82
CA GLU A 188 5.49 -11.39 11.93
C GLU A 188 4.92 -12.15 13.12
N PHE A 189 4.84 -11.51 14.29
CA PHE A 189 4.23 -12.11 15.48
C PHE A 189 2.76 -12.52 15.25
N PHE A 190 1.95 -11.67 14.62
CA PHE A 190 0.56 -12.01 14.30
C PHE A 190 0.44 -13.14 13.29
N ILE A 191 1.31 -13.17 12.29
CA ILE A 191 1.39 -14.24 11.30
C ILE A 191 1.69 -15.57 11.99
N GLU A 192 2.72 -15.63 12.83
CA GLU A 192 3.09 -16.82 13.59
C GLU A 192 1.95 -17.30 14.50
N LEU A 193 1.29 -16.37 15.19
CA LEU A 193 0.14 -16.68 16.05
C LEU A 193 -1.02 -17.29 15.26
N ILE A 194 -1.34 -16.73 14.10
CA ILE A 194 -2.41 -17.26 13.23
C ILE A 194 -2.05 -18.66 12.74
N GLN A 195 -0.81 -18.88 12.29
CA GLN A 195 -0.31 -20.19 11.85
C GLN A 195 -0.39 -21.23 12.97
N ASP A 196 0.04 -20.90 14.19
CA ASP A 196 -0.08 -21.80 15.35
C ASP A 196 -1.54 -22.22 15.59
N ARG A 197 -2.47 -21.25 15.56
CA ARG A 197 -3.90 -21.53 15.78
C ARG A 197 -4.50 -22.40 14.68
N LEU A 198 -4.13 -22.18 13.42
CA LEU A 198 -4.58 -23.02 12.30
C LEU A 198 -4.04 -24.45 12.45
N ASN A 199 -2.75 -24.61 12.75
CA ASN A 199 -2.11 -25.91 12.89
C ASN A 199 -2.68 -26.71 14.08
N ASN A 200 -2.88 -26.06 15.22
CA ASN A 200 -3.44 -26.71 16.41
C ASN A 200 -4.90 -27.11 16.22
N ARG A 201 -5.69 -26.30 15.50
CA ARG A 201 -7.05 -26.67 15.09
C ARG A 201 -7.04 -27.96 14.26
N MET A 202 -6.17 -28.06 13.26
CA MET A 202 -6.07 -29.26 12.41
C MET A 202 -5.67 -30.50 13.21
N LYS A 203 -4.65 -30.40 14.07
CA LYS A 203 -4.25 -31.50 14.96
C LYS A 203 -5.38 -31.98 15.86
N SER A 204 -6.18 -31.05 16.41
CA SER A 204 -7.32 -31.39 17.26
C SER A 204 -8.40 -32.16 16.50
N ILE A 205 -8.64 -31.82 15.23
CA ILE A 205 -9.60 -32.51 14.36
C ILE A 205 -9.09 -33.92 14.03
N GLU A 206 -7.82 -34.07 13.64
CA GLU A 206 -7.21 -35.37 13.36
C GLU A 206 -7.26 -36.31 14.58
N HIS A 207 -7.09 -35.76 15.78
CA HIS A 207 -7.21 -36.53 17.01
C HIS A 207 -8.62 -37.09 17.21
N ILE A 208 -9.68 -36.33 16.90
CA ILE A 208 -11.07 -36.80 16.98
C ILE A 208 -11.30 -37.97 16.02
N PHE A 209 -10.85 -37.87 14.77
CA PHE A 209 -11.00 -38.98 13.82
C PHE A 209 -10.30 -40.25 14.30
N LYS A 210 -9.14 -40.10 14.96
CA LYS A 210 -8.41 -41.21 15.60
C LYS A 210 -9.10 -41.75 16.86
N SER A 211 -9.68 -40.90 17.71
CA SER A 211 -10.34 -41.34 18.95
C SER A 211 -11.70 -41.99 18.70
N GLU A 212 -12.39 -41.57 17.64
CA GLU A 212 -13.73 -42.07 17.26
C GLU A 212 -13.69 -43.29 16.31
N GLY A 213 -12.50 -43.83 16.01
CA GLY A 213 -12.38 -44.99 15.10
C GLY A 213 -12.67 -44.68 13.63
N LEU A 214 -12.68 -43.40 13.24
CA LEU A 214 -12.99 -42.94 11.88
C LEU A 214 -11.72 -42.87 11.00
N HIS A 215 -11.12 -44.02 10.71
CA HIS A 215 -9.95 -44.12 9.82
C HIS A 215 -10.21 -45.25 8.81
N GLN A 216 -9.65 -45.12 7.60
CA GLN A 216 -9.70 -46.22 6.64
C GLN A 216 -8.80 -47.35 7.16
N GLU A 217 -9.38 -48.54 7.34
CA GLU A 217 -8.61 -49.77 7.45
C GLU A 217 -8.01 -50.07 6.07
N ASP A 218 -6.68 -50.19 6.00
CA ASP A 218 -5.96 -50.71 4.83
C ASP A 218 -6.25 -52.20 4.61
#